data_AF-W3XIH2-F1
#
_entry.id   AF-W3XIH2-F1
#
_cell.length_a   1.000
_cell.length_b   1.000
_cell.length_c   1.000
_cell.angle_alpha   90.00
_cell.angle_beta   90.00
_cell.angle_gamma   90.00
#
_symmetry.space_group_name_H-M   'P 1'
#
loop_
_entity.id
_entity.type
_entity.pdbx_description
1 polymer ?
#
loop_
_entity_poly.entity_id
_entity_poly.type
_entity_poly.pdbx_seq_one_letter_code
_entity_poly.pdbx_strand_id
1 'polypeptide(L)'
;MAFVIIFPISIAIQATTYFLPIYFQAVKNVSPTMSGVYFLTFALALFPFSGISAAILAKTGQYKALTLAGFALSAIGIGLFSTLDARSSHGEWIGFQIIAAAGTGFVFVVSLPSALAALPEKDVATATSAFAFIRALGLVWGATMSSIVFNAQVKGFKIY
;
A
#
# COMPACT_ATOMS: atom_id res chain seq x y z
N MET A 1 10.67 12.79 -8.92
CA MET A 1 10.79 11.86 -7.77
C MET A 1 9.42 11.38 -7.30
N ALA A 2 8.49 12.25 -6.90
CA ALA A 2 7.17 11.85 -6.41
C ALA A 2 6.38 10.96 -7.39
N PHE A 3 6.38 11.28 -8.70
CA PHE A 3 5.74 10.45 -9.73
C PHE A 3 6.34 9.04 -9.86
N VAL A 4 7.65 8.90 -9.68
CA VAL A 4 8.36 7.62 -9.79
C VAL A 4 8.09 6.75 -8.56
N ILE A 5 7.83 7.35 -7.40
CA ILE A 5 7.52 6.64 -6.15
C ILE A 5 6.03 6.28 -6.07
N ILE A 6 5.13 7.18 -6.51
CA ILE A 6 3.68 6.97 -6.37
C ILE A 6 3.16 5.83 -7.27
N PHE A 7 3.79 5.59 -8.43
CA PHE A 7 3.38 4.52 -9.32
C PHE A 7 3.60 3.12 -8.72
N PRO A 8 4.83 2.70 -8.33
CA PRO A 8 5.07 1.37 -7.77
C PRO A 8 4.40 1.17 -6.41
N ILE A 9 4.30 2.20 -5.57
CA ILE A 9 3.59 2.07 -4.29
C ILE A 9 2.09 1.85 -4.51
N SER A 10 1.49 2.47 -5.54
CA SER A 10 0.08 2.25 -5.87
C SER A 10 -0.16 0.83 -6.35
N ILE A 11 0.76 0.28 -7.16
CA ILE A 11 0.74 -1.13 -7.55
C ILE A 11 0.81 -2.03 -6.31
N ALA A 12 1.77 -1.78 -5.43
CA ALA A 12 2.03 -2.63 -4.26
C ALA A 12 0.89 -2.58 -3.23
N ILE A 13 0.30 -1.40 -2.99
CA ILE A 13 -0.88 -1.23 -2.14
C ILE A 13 -2.07 -1.99 -2.74
N GLN A 14 -2.31 -1.83 -4.04
CA GLN A 14 -3.44 -2.50 -4.66
C GLN A 14 -3.28 -4.03 -4.66
N ALA A 15 -2.05 -4.52 -4.86
CA ALA A 15 -1.74 -5.94 -4.74
C ALA A 15 -1.96 -6.47 -3.32
N THR A 16 -1.54 -5.71 -2.31
CA THR A 16 -1.78 -6.06 -0.90
C THR A 16 -3.27 -6.16 -0.60
N THR A 17 -4.06 -5.17 -1.03
CA THR A 17 -5.53 -5.17 -0.86
C THR A 17 -6.20 -6.33 -1.59
N TYR A 18 -5.61 -6.82 -2.69
CA TYR A 18 -6.11 -8.00 -3.41
C TYR A 18 -5.75 -9.30 -2.69
N PHE A 19 -4.49 -9.51 -2.34
CA PHE A 19 -3.99 -10.79 -1.82
C PHE A 19 -4.27 -11.01 -0.34
N LEU A 20 -4.32 -9.97 0.49
CA LEU A 20 -4.44 -10.15 1.94
C LEU A 20 -5.79 -10.74 2.36
N PRO A 21 -6.95 -10.32 1.80
CA PRO A 21 -8.22 -10.98 2.07
C PRO A 21 -8.26 -12.42 1.53
N ILE A 22 -7.62 -12.68 0.38
CA ILE A 22 -7.51 -14.02 -0.19
C ILE A 22 -6.68 -14.92 0.74
N TYR A 23 -5.58 -14.42 1.30
CA TYR A 23 -4.77 -15.14 2.28
C TYR A 23 -5.61 -15.53 3.51
N PHE A 24 -6.36 -14.60 4.09
CA PHE A 24 -7.20 -14.92 5.24
C PHE A 24 -8.27 -15.97 4.89
N GLN A 25 -8.95 -15.82 3.76
CA GLN A 25 -10.01 -16.76 3.35
C GLN A 25 -9.46 -18.13 2.98
N ALA A 26 -8.44 -18.20 2.13
CA ALA A 26 -7.94 -19.45 1.55
C ALA A 26 -6.93 -20.18 2.45
N VAL A 27 -6.07 -19.45 3.17
CA VAL A 27 -5.00 -20.05 3.99
C VAL A 27 -5.44 -20.18 5.45
N LYS A 28 -6.11 -19.17 6.01
CA LYS A 28 -6.61 -19.22 7.41
C LYS A 28 -8.02 -19.78 7.53
N ASN A 29 -8.68 -20.11 6.42
CA ASN A 29 -10.03 -20.68 6.39
C ASN A 29 -11.06 -19.86 7.18
N VAL A 30 -10.93 -18.53 7.18
CA VAL A 30 -11.91 -17.65 7.82
C VAL A 30 -12.99 -17.22 6.83
N SER A 31 -14.19 -16.92 7.33
CA SER A 31 -15.29 -16.42 6.50
C SER A 31 -14.92 -15.08 5.84
N PRO A 32 -15.55 -14.71 4.71
CA PRO A 32 -15.34 -13.41 4.07
C PRO A 32 -15.57 -12.22 5.03
N THR A 33 -16.56 -12.35 5.92
CA THR A 33 -16.84 -11.34 6.95
C THR A 33 -15.66 -11.18 7.91
N MET A 34 -15.11 -12.28 8.43
CA MET A 34 -13.95 -12.24 9.33
C MET A 34 -12.68 -11.79 8.63
N SER A 35 -12.48 -12.14 7.36
CA SER A 35 -11.39 -11.61 6.54
C SER A 35 -11.47 -10.09 6.41
N GLY A 36 -12.66 -9.52 6.27
CA GLY A 36 -12.87 -8.08 6.26
C GLY A 36 -12.49 -7.44 7.60
N VAL A 37 -12.88 -8.08 8.72
CA VAL A 37 -12.50 -7.64 10.08
C VAL A 37 -10.97 -7.68 10.25
N TYR A 38 -10.28 -8.71 9.76
CA TYR A 38 -8.81 -8.77 9.85
C TYR A 38 -8.12 -7.76 8.93
N PHE A 39 -8.73 -7.44 7.79
CA PHE A 39 -8.25 -6.37 6.93
C PHE A 39 -8.43 -4.99 7.59
N LEU A 40 -9.43 -4.82 8.46
CA LEU A 40 -9.67 -3.57 9.19
C LEU A 40 -8.46 -3.15 10.04
N THR A 41 -7.67 -4.10 10.54
CA THR A 41 -6.41 -3.84 11.24
C THR A 41 -5.47 -2.96 10.40
N PHE A 42 -5.35 -3.24 9.09
CA PHE A 42 -4.54 -2.43 8.19
C PHE A 42 -5.09 -1.01 8.07
N ALA A 43 -6.41 -0.86 7.91
CA ALA A 43 -7.05 0.46 7.81
C ALA A 43 -6.94 1.27 9.11
N LEU A 44 -7.16 0.63 10.27
CA LEU A 44 -7.05 1.26 11.59
C LEU A 44 -5.62 1.70 11.91
N ALA A 45 -4.62 0.95 11.46
CA ALA A 45 -3.22 1.36 11.58
C ALA A 45 -2.88 2.52 10.62
N LEU A 46 -3.45 2.54 9.41
CA LEU A 46 -3.15 3.54 8.39
C LEU A 46 -3.45 4.97 8.85
N PHE A 47 -4.59 5.19 9.50
CA PHE A 47 -5.05 6.52 9.92
C PHE A 47 -4.10 7.26 10.89
N PRO A 48 -3.71 6.68 12.04
CA PRO A 48 -2.81 7.35 12.98
C PRO A 48 -1.44 7.62 12.36
N PHE A 49 -0.87 6.70 11.58
CA PHE A 49 0.41 6.94 10.91
C PHE A 49 0.32 8.03 9.84
N SER A 50 -0.81 8.10 9.11
CA SER A 50 -1.08 9.21 8.19
C SER A 50 -1.12 10.54 8.94
N GLY A 51 -1.83 10.62 10.06
CA GLY A 51 -1.88 11.81 10.91
C GLY A 51 -0.52 12.23 11.48
N ILE A 52 0.27 11.26 11.97
CA ILE A 52 1.64 11.48 12.43
C ILE A 52 2.50 12.04 11.29
N SER A 53 2.42 11.45 10.09
CA SER A 53 3.19 11.92 8.94
C SER A 53 2.82 13.35 8.54
N ALA A 54 1.53 13.71 8.61
CA ALA A 54 1.05 15.07 8.35
C ALA A 54 1.61 16.06 9.38
N ALA A 55 1.59 15.69 10.67
CA ALA A 55 2.13 16.51 11.74
C ALA A 55 3.65 16.72 11.62
N ILE A 56 4.40 15.66 11.28
CA ILE A 56 5.85 15.76 11.07
C ILE A 56 6.14 16.62 9.84
N LEU A 57 5.40 16.44 8.74
CA LEU A 57 5.56 17.25 7.54
C LEU A 57 5.29 18.73 7.84
N ALA A 58 4.22 19.06 8.57
CA ALA A 58 3.87 20.42 8.94
C ALA A 58 4.95 21.10 9.81
N LYS A 59 5.59 20.35 10.72
CA LYS A 59 6.64 20.89 11.61
C LYS A 59 8.01 20.99 10.94
N THR A 60 8.37 20.02 10.11
CA THR A 60 9.75 19.88 9.59
C THR A 60 9.91 20.39 8.16
N GLY A 61 8.84 20.40 7.36
CA GLY A 61 8.90 20.65 5.92
C GLY A 61 9.67 19.60 5.11
N GLN A 62 10.17 18.53 5.73
CA GLN A 62 11.08 17.57 5.10
C GLN A 62 10.35 16.48 4.29
N TYR A 63 9.67 16.88 3.22
CA TYR A 63 8.89 15.97 2.39
C TYR A 63 9.74 14.86 1.73
N LYS A 64 10.98 15.13 1.31
CA LYS A 64 11.83 14.13 0.62
C LYS A 64 12.21 12.96 1.53
N ALA A 65 12.67 13.28 2.75
CA ALA A 65 13.09 12.28 3.73
C ALA A 65 11.91 11.41 4.16
N LEU A 66 10.76 12.04 4.46
CA LEU A 66 9.54 11.33 4.81
C LEU A 66 9.01 10.44 3.67
N THR A 67 9.05 10.93 2.42
CA THR A 67 8.61 10.12 1.27
C THR A 67 9.49 8.88 1.10
N LEU A 68 10.82 9.03 1.23
CA LEU A 68 11.76 7.91 1.09
C LEU A 68 11.65 6.92 2.26
N ALA A 69 11.55 7.42 3.48
CA ALA A 69 11.37 6.60 4.68
C ALA A 69 10.05 5.80 4.62
N GLY A 70 8.96 6.46 4.23
CA GLY A 70 7.67 5.80 4.04
C GLY A 70 7.73 4.73 2.94
N PHE A 71 8.40 5.02 1.82
CA PHE A 71 8.54 4.06 0.73
C PHE A 71 9.34 2.82 1.15
N ALA A 72 10.47 3.02 1.85
CA ALA A 72 11.27 1.93 2.40
C ALA A 72 10.46 1.09 3.40
N LEU A 73 9.71 1.74 4.30
CA LEU A 73 8.89 1.07 5.30
C LEU A 73 7.74 0.27 4.66
N SER A 74 7.10 0.82 3.62
CA SER A 74 6.10 0.11 2.81
C SER A 74 6.69 -1.10 2.12
N ALA A 75 7.88 -0.96 1.49
CA ALA A 75 8.55 -2.07 0.82
C ALA A 75 8.88 -3.20 1.80
N ILE A 76 9.36 -2.86 3.00
CA ILE A 76 9.61 -3.83 4.08
C ILE A 76 8.30 -4.50 4.51
N GLY A 77 7.25 -3.74 4.83
CA GLY A 77 5.97 -4.30 5.28
C GLY A 77 5.32 -5.22 4.25
N ILE A 78 5.35 -4.83 2.97
CA ILE A 78 4.82 -5.66 1.88
C ILE A 78 5.71 -6.89 1.64
N GLY A 79 7.03 -6.73 1.74
CA GLY A 79 7.98 -7.85 1.69
C GLY A 79 7.73 -8.88 2.80
N LEU A 80 7.39 -8.42 4.01
CA LEU A 80 7.04 -9.32 5.13
C LEU A 80 5.77 -10.15 4.84
N PHE A 81 4.82 -9.65 4.04
CA PHE A 81 3.68 -10.50 3.66
C PHE A 81 4.08 -11.72 2.81
N SER A 82 5.21 -11.67 2.10
CA SER A 82 5.70 -12.83 1.35
C SER A 82 6.19 -13.99 2.22
N THR A 83 6.44 -13.75 3.52
CA THR A 83 6.86 -14.79 4.46
C THR A 83 5.69 -15.42 5.23
N LEU A 84 4.46 -14.93 5.03
CA LEU A 84 3.27 -15.48 5.68
C LEU A 84 2.95 -16.89 5.17
N ASP A 85 2.79 -17.83 6.09
CA ASP A 85 2.43 -19.22 5.82
C ASP A 85 1.14 -19.63 6.56
N ALA A 86 0.75 -20.90 6.41
CA ALA A 86 -0.41 -21.45 7.09
C ALA A 86 -0.28 -21.49 8.62
N ARG A 87 0.94 -21.54 9.14
CA ARG A 87 1.26 -21.61 10.58
C ARG A 87 1.46 -20.24 11.23
N SER A 88 1.56 -19.16 10.43
CA SER A 88 1.73 -17.81 10.97
C SER A 88 0.66 -17.48 12.02
N SER A 89 1.11 -17.02 13.17
CA SER A 89 0.30 -16.62 14.30
C SER A 89 -0.51 -15.35 14.02
N HIS A 90 -1.48 -15.07 14.89
CA HIS A 90 -2.25 -13.83 14.81
C HIS A 90 -1.37 -12.57 14.95
N GLY A 91 -0.34 -12.64 15.81
CA GLY A 91 0.57 -11.52 16.02
C GLY A 91 1.43 -11.18 14.81
N GLU A 92 1.85 -12.17 14.02
CA GLU A 92 2.71 -11.96 12.85
C GLU A 92 1.99 -11.17 11.76
N TRP A 93 0.81 -11.61 11.32
CA TRP A 93 0.10 -10.89 10.26
C TRP A 93 -0.43 -9.53 10.72
N ILE A 94 -0.82 -9.38 12.00
CA ILE A 94 -1.19 -8.08 12.58
C ILE A 94 0.02 -7.13 12.57
N GLY A 95 1.18 -7.60 13.04
CA GLY A 95 2.41 -6.81 13.07
C GLY A 95 2.84 -6.37 11.67
N PHE A 96 2.78 -7.27 10.69
CA PHE A 96 3.13 -6.96 9.29
C PHE A 96 2.14 -5.96 8.68
N GLN A 97 0.84 -6.08 8.99
CA GLN A 97 -0.17 -5.09 8.60
C GLN A 97 0.13 -3.71 9.17
N ILE A 98 0.53 -3.61 10.43
CA ILE A 98 0.87 -2.34 11.07
C ILE A 98 2.09 -1.70 10.39
N ILE A 99 3.15 -2.48 10.11
CA ILE A 99 4.36 -1.98 9.43
C ILE A 99 4.01 -1.51 8.01
N ALA A 100 3.27 -2.31 7.25
CA ALA A 100 2.87 -1.98 5.89
C ALA A 100 1.94 -0.74 5.86
N ALA A 101 1.00 -0.64 6.81
CA ALA A 101 0.11 0.49 6.94
C ALA A 101 0.86 1.77 7.35
N ALA A 102 1.86 1.65 8.24
CA ALA A 102 2.70 2.78 8.64
C ALA A 102 3.43 3.40 7.45
N GLY A 103 4.15 2.59 6.66
CA GLY A 103 4.83 3.08 5.45
C GLY A 103 3.84 3.70 4.46
N THR A 104 2.71 3.01 4.25
CA THR A 104 1.70 3.43 3.28
C THR A 104 1.07 4.76 3.67
N GLY A 105 0.77 4.97 4.96
CA GLY A 105 0.22 6.21 5.48
C GLY A 105 1.17 7.39 5.31
N PHE A 106 2.45 7.18 5.58
CA PHE A 106 3.49 8.20 5.37
C PHE A 106 3.60 8.61 3.90
N VAL A 107 3.67 7.63 2.99
CA VAL A 107 3.77 7.93 1.56
C VAL A 107 2.50 8.59 1.05
N PHE A 108 1.33 8.12 1.47
CA PHE A 108 0.05 8.63 0.99
C PHE A 108 -0.11 10.13 1.26
N VAL A 109 0.23 10.58 2.46
CA VAL A 109 0.12 11.99 2.86
C VAL A 109 1.21 12.86 2.23
N VAL A 110 2.45 12.39 2.19
CA VAL A 110 3.60 13.24 1.82
C VAL A 110 3.85 13.29 0.30
N SER A 111 3.37 12.32 -0.46
CA SER A 111 3.67 12.21 -1.90
C SER A 111 3.14 13.35 -2.76
N LEU A 112 1.91 13.82 -2.51
CA LEU A 112 1.35 14.93 -3.29
C LEU A 112 2.07 16.25 -2.97
N PRO A 113 2.23 16.67 -1.70
CA PRO A 113 3.06 17.83 -1.36
C PRO A 113 4.48 17.77 -1.94
N SER A 114 5.09 16.58 -1.94
CA SER A 114 6.41 16.33 -2.54
C SER A 114 6.44 16.57 -4.06
N ALA A 115 5.36 16.27 -4.77
CA ALA A 115 5.23 16.54 -6.20
C ALA A 115 5.04 18.05 -6.49
N LEU A 116 4.37 18.76 -5.59
CA LEU A 116 4.01 20.16 -5.75
C LEU A 116 5.09 21.14 -5.26
N ALA A 117 5.96 20.72 -4.34
CA ALA A 117 6.89 21.61 -3.64
C ALA A 117 7.88 22.38 -4.55
N ALA A 118 8.15 21.90 -5.76
CA ALA A 118 9.09 22.52 -6.70
C ALA A 118 8.40 23.28 -7.85
N LEU A 119 7.06 23.36 -7.84
CA LEU A 119 6.29 23.87 -8.97
C LEU A 119 5.72 25.27 -8.69
N PRO A 120 5.68 26.14 -9.72
CA PRO A 120 4.90 27.38 -9.67
C PRO A 120 3.41 27.10 -9.49
N GLU A 121 2.68 28.03 -8.86
CA GLU A 121 1.24 27.90 -8.58
C GLU A 121 0.40 27.61 -9.85
N LYS A 122 0.77 28.22 -10.99
CA LYS A 122 0.14 27.99 -12.30
C LYS A 122 0.19 26.52 -12.76
N ASP A 123 1.16 25.75 -12.29
CA ASP A 123 1.40 24.36 -12.73
C ASP A 123 0.85 23.34 -11.72
N VAL A 124 0.39 23.79 -10.53
CA VAL A 124 -0.10 22.92 -9.45
C VAL A 124 -1.31 22.11 -9.87
N ALA A 125 -2.27 22.70 -10.58
CA ALA A 125 -3.46 22.01 -11.06
C ALA A 125 -3.10 20.87 -12.04
N THR A 126 -2.22 21.17 -13.01
CA THR A 126 -1.72 20.20 -13.99
C THR A 126 -0.91 19.09 -13.35
N ALA A 127 -0.06 19.41 -12.36
CA ALA A 127 0.73 18.41 -11.66
C ALA A 127 -0.13 17.51 -10.77
N THR A 128 -1.18 18.05 -10.15
CA THR A 128 -2.12 17.29 -9.33
C THR A 128 -2.91 16.30 -10.19
N SER A 129 -3.39 16.72 -11.37
CA SER A 129 -4.09 15.83 -12.30
C SER A 129 -3.15 14.75 -12.86
N ALA A 130 -1.92 15.09 -13.24
CA ALA A 130 -0.90 14.11 -13.63
C ALA A 130 -0.60 13.10 -12.50
N PHE A 131 -0.55 13.57 -11.25
CA PHE A 131 -0.30 12.72 -10.08
C PHE A 131 -1.45 11.74 -9.86
N ALA A 132 -2.69 12.23 -9.91
CA ALA A 132 -3.88 11.41 -9.80
C ALA A 132 -3.96 10.38 -10.93
N PHE A 133 -3.63 10.77 -12.17
CA PHE A 133 -3.58 9.88 -13.32
C PHE A 133 -2.55 8.76 -13.15
N ILE A 134 -1.30 9.08 -12.79
CA ILE A 134 -0.24 8.08 -12.58
C ILE A 134 -0.59 7.14 -11.42
N ARG A 135 -1.15 7.69 -10.33
CA ARG A 135 -1.65 6.89 -9.21
C ARG A 135 -2.74 5.93 -9.68
N ALA A 136 -3.74 6.41 -10.41
CA ALA A 136 -4.84 5.60 -10.92
C ALA A 136 -4.32 4.47 -11.83
N LEU A 137 -3.37 4.78 -12.73
CA LEU A 137 -2.70 3.76 -13.54
C LEU A 137 -2.03 2.69 -12.66
N GLY A 138 -1.27 3.09 -11.63
CA GLY A 138 -0.64 2.16 -10.71
C GLY A 138 -1.65 1.24 -9.99
N LEU A 139 -2.80 1.78 -9.58
CA LEU A 139 -3.88 0.97 -8.99
C LEU A 139 -4.44 -0.04 -10.01
N VAL A 140 -4.77 0.39 -11.23
CA VAL A 140 -5.28 -0.52 -12.27
C VAL A 140 -4.28 -1.65 -12.54
N TRP A 141 -3.00 -1.32 -12.72
CA TRP A 141 -1.94 -2.30 -12.94
C TRP A 141 -1.79 -3.26 -11.76
N GLY A 142 -1.80 -2.76 -10.52
CA GLY A 142 -1.72 -3.59 -9.32
C GLY A 142 -2.88 -4.59 -9.21
N ALA A 143 -4.10 -4.16 -9.53
CA ALA A 143 -5.26 -5.06 -9.54
C ALA A 143 -5.16 -6.12 -10.65
N THR A 144 -4.84 -5.70 -11.88
CA THR A 144 -4.74 -6.60 -13.04
C THR A 144 -3.62 -7.62 -12.86
N MET A 145 -2.42 -7.21 -12.44
CA MET A 145 -1.29 -8.13 -12.22
C MET A 145 -1.62 -9.15 -11.13
N SER A 146 -2.19 -8.70 -10.01
CA SER A 146 -2.55 -9.58 -8.89
C SER A 146 -3.59 -10.62 -9.31
N SER A 147 -4.60 -10.18 -10.07
CA SER A 147 -5.62 -11.06 -10.64
C SER A 147 -5.01 -12.07 -11.63
N ILE A 148 -4.13 -11.64 -12.54
CA ILE A 148 -3.48 -12.54 -13.51
C ILE A 148 -2.66 -13.60 -12.77
N VAL A 149 -1.83 -13.20 -11.81
CA VAL A 149 -0.99 -14.11 -11.02
C VAL A 149 -1.85 -15.13 -10.28
N PHE A 150 -2.90 -14.68 -9.57
CA PHE A 150 -3.80 -15.57 -8.86
C PHE A 150 -4.51 -16.54 -9.81
N ASN A 151 -5.08 -16.05 -10.91
CA ASN A 151 -5.76 -16.88 -11.89
C ASN A 151 -4.83 -17.90 -12.57
N ALA A 152 -3.57 -17.53 -12.85
CA ALA A 152 -2.59 -18.45 -13.41
C ALA A 152 -2.29 -19.62 -12.47
N GLN A 153 -2.16 -19.35 -11.16
CA GLN A 153 -1.94 -20.39 -10.15
C GLN A 153 -3.17 -21.28 -9.97
N VAL A 154 -4.38 -20.70 -9.93
CA VAL A 154 -5.62 -21.48 -9.79
C VAL A 154 -5.91 -22.34 -11.03
N LYS A 155 -5.67 -21.82 -12.24
CA LYS A 155 -5.82 -22.61 -13.48
C LYS A 155 -4.77 -23.71 -13.57
N GLY A 156 -3.55 -23.48 -13.11
CA GLY A 156 -2.51 -24.52 -12.99
C GLY A 156 -2.90 -25.66 -12.03
N PHE A 157 -3.81 -25.39 -11.08
CA PHE A 157 -4.36 -26.39 -10.15
C PHE A 157 -5.53 -27.20 -10.72
N LYS A 158 -6.09 -26.82 -11.88
CA LYS A 158 -6.99 -27.70 -12.66
C LYS A 158 -6.15 -28.66 -13.49
N ILE A 159 -5.60 -29.67 -12.83
CA ILE A 159 -4.97 -30.83 -13.45
C ILE A 159 -6.04 -31.93 -13.48
N TYR A 160 -6.52 -32.23 -14.70
CA TYR A 160 -7.36 -33.37 -15.13
C TYR A 160 -8.54 -33.81 -14.24
#